data_AF-A0A0Q7YEK0-F1
#
_entry.id   AF-A0A0Q7YEK0-F1
#
_cell.length_a   1.000
_cell.length_b   1.000
_cell.length_c   1.000
_cell.angle_alpha   90.00
_cell.angle_beta   90.00
_cell.angle_gamma   90.00
#
_symmetry.space_group_name_H-M   'P 1'
#
loop_
_entity.id
_entity.type
_entity.pdbx_description
1 polymer ?
#
loop_
_entity_poly.entity_id
_entity_poly.type
_entity_poly.pdbx_seq_one_letter_code
_entity_poly.pdbx_strand_id
1 'polypeptide(L)'
;MSAQYHFDVFGPDFRSLALVHTESGQYDWVDFEVSFFPRSGVVAARVVLREAADSSLYYVNVDGALDIRTEMQEWLKDSGYSISIPCDYRSDDSKSATLREAQAIRDRFLAGDYAPLDAL
;
A
#
# COMPACT_ATOMS: atom_id res chain seq x y z
N MET A 1 -6.38 -10.56 -17.50
CA MET A 1 -7.39 -9.66 -16.90
C MET A 1 -6.83 -8.25 -17.03
N SER A 2 -7.59 -7.30 -17.54
CA SER A 2 -7.25 -5.87 -17.38
C SER A 2 -7.07 -5.59 -15.88
N ALA A 3 -6.10 -4.76 -15.52
CA ALA A 3 -5.93 -4.37 -14.12
C ALA A 3 -7.17 -3.58 -13.68
N GLN A 4 -7.94 -4.17 -12.76
CA GLN A 4 -9.15 -3.56 -12.22
C GLN A 4 -8.84 -2.22 -11.52
N TYR A 5 -7.64 -2.12 -10.97
CA TYR A 5 -7.12 -0.90 -10.35
C TYR A 5 -5.72 -0.55 -10.86
N HIS A 6 -5.37 0.72 -10.76
CA HIS A 6 -4.02 1.24 -11.00
C HIS A 6 -3.71 2.37 -10.02
N PHE A 7 -2.42 2.69 -9.86
CA PHE A 7 -2.01 3.85 -9.08
C PHE A 7 -1.91 5.08 -9.96
N ASP A 8 -2.35 6.21 -9.42
CA ASP A 8 -2.19 7.52 -10.05
C ASP A 8 -1.95 8.59 -8.99
N VAL A 9 -1.35 9.70 -9.42
CA VAL A 9 -0.90 10.79 -8.54
C VAL A 9 -1.76 12.02 -8.76
N PHE A 10 -2.45 12.45 -7.71
CA PHE A 10 -3.36 13.59 -7.75
C PHE A 10 -2.92 14.70 -6.79
N GLY A 11 -3.56 15.87 -6.94
CA GLY A 11 -3.36 17.04 -6.08
C GLY A 11 -2.53 18.15 -6.74
N PRO A 12 -2.62 19.39 -6.21
CA PRO A 12 -1.94 20.56 -6.78
C PRO A 12 -0.41 20.47 -6.73
N ASP A 13 0.13 19.57 -5.91
CA ASP A 13 1.56 19.30 -5.77
C ASP A 13 2.01 17.99 -6.45
N PHE A 14 1.09 17.21 -7.04
CA PHE A 14 1.36 15.87 -7.57
C PHE A 14 2.11 14.97 -6.56
N ARG A 15 1.68 14.99 -5.29
CA ARG A 15 2.30 14.18 -4.23
C ARG A 15 1.34 13.21 -3.54
N SER A 16 0.03 13.33 -3.77
CA SER A 16 -0.93 12.42 -3.15
C SER A 16 -1.15 11.24 -4.08
N LEU A 17 -0.70 10.06 -3.64
CA LEU A 17 -0.92 8.81 -4.36
C LEU A 17 -2.32 8.28 -4.07
N ALA A 18 -3.02 7.87 -5.11
CA ALA A 18 -4.30 7.19 -5.00
C ALA A 18 -4.31 5.86 -5.75
N LEU A 19 -5.13 4.95 -5.28
CA LEU A 19 -5.55 3.77 -6.01
C LEU A 19 -6.84 4.12 -6.76
N VAL A 20 -6.89 3.85 -8.05
CA VAL A 20 -7.98 4.25 -8.95
C VAL A 20 -8.59 3.01 -9.57
N HIS A 21 -9.91 2.88 -9.46
CA HIS A 21 -10.69 1.87 -10.18
C HIS A 21 -10.76 2.23 -11.66
N THR A 22 -10.26 1.36 -12.52
CA THR A 22 -10.04 1.65 -13.95
C THR A 22 -11.32 1.98 -14.71
N GLU A 23 -12.45 1.35 -14.37
CA GLU A 23 -13.71 1.54 -15.10
C GLU A 23 -14.55 2.70 -14.58
N SER A 24 -14.63 2.88 -13.25
CA SER A 24 -15.49 3.91 -12.64
C SER A 24 -14.77 5.23 -12.39
N GLY A 25 -13.43 5.24 -12.41
CA GLY A 25 -12.61 6.39 -12.03
C GLY A 25 -12.69 6.75 -10.55
N GLN A 26 -13.39 5.95 -9.75
CA GLN A 26 -13.42 6.10 -8.30
C GLN A 26 -12.03 5.81 -7.75
N TYR A 27 -11.59 6.64 -6.81
CA TYR A 27 -10.27 6.50 -6.25
C TYR A 27 -10.30 6.71 -4.74
N ASP A 28 -9.27 6.20 -4.08
CA ASP A 28 -9.01 6.47 -2.67
C ASP A 28 -7.52 6.65 -2.42
N TRP A 29 -7.19 7.47 -1.44
CA TRP A 29 -5.81 7.79 -1.08
C TRP A 29 -5.14 6.58 -0.44
N VAL A 30 -3.86 6.41 -0.74
CA VAL A 30 -3.04 5.33 -0.17
C VAL A 30 -1.83 5.88 0.56
N ASP A 31 -1.38 5.12 1.56
CA ASP A 31 -0.12 5.33 2.26
C ASP A 31 0.73 4.05 2.22
N PHE A 32 2.01 4.19 2.55
CA PHE A 32 2.93 3.06 2.71
C PHE A 32 3.26 2.86 4.19
N GLU A 33 2.99 1.66 4.69
CA GLU A 33 3.22 1.30 6.08
C GLU A 33 4.30 0.25 6.23
N VAL A 34 5.17 0.44 7.24
CA VAL A 34 6.11 -0.56 7.72
C VAL A 34 5.72 -0.92 9.15
N SER A 35 5.29 -2.17 9.35
CA SER A 35 4.85 -2.71 10.63
C SER A 35 5.82 -3.77 11.14
N PHE A 36 6.07 -3.80 12.45
CA PHE A 36 7.02 -4.73 13.07
C PHE A 36 6.27 -5.77 13.90
N PHE A 37 6.53 -7.06 13.67
CA PHE A 37 5.89 -8.17 14.39
C PHE A 37 6.95 -9.08 15.06
N PRO A 38 7.51 -8.68 16.21
CA PRO A 38 8.59 -9.41 16.88
C PRO A 38 8.27 -10.86 17.23
N ARG A 39 7.01 -11.15 17.59
CA ARG A 39 6.57 -12.51 17.95
C ARG A 39 6.55 -13.46 16.76
N SER A 40 6.28 -12.93 15.58
CA SER A 40 6.20 -13.69 14.34
C SER A 40 7.52 -13.68 13.57
N GLY A 41 8.51 -12.91 14.02
CA GLY A 41 9.81 -12.80 13.36
C GLY A 41 9.71 -12.16 11.97
N VAL A 42 8.82 -11.18 11.79
CA VAL A 42 8.61 -10.52 10.49
C VAL A 42 8.47 -9.01 10.61
N VAL A 43 8.91 -8.30 9.58
CA VAL A 43 8.55 -6.92 9.28
C VAL A 43 7.63 -6.96 8.07
N ALA A 44 6.47 -6.32 8.15
CA ALA A 44 5.57 -6.23 7.01
C ALA A 44 5.67 -4.85 6.36
N ALA A 45 5.79 -4.82 5.04
CA ALA A 45 5.70 -3.61 4.24
C ALA A 45 4.43 -3.68 3.39
N ARG A 46 3.58 -2.66 3.47
CA ARG A 46 2.25 -2.67 2.85
C ARG A 46 1.91 -1.31 2.25
N VAL A 47 1.22 -1.34 1.12
CA VAL A 47 0.41 -0.21 0.67
C VAL A 47 -0.98 -0.40 1.28
N VAL A 48 -1.49 0.64 1.93
CA VAL A 48 -2.80 0.61 2.60
C VAL A 48 -3.63 1.80 2.14
N LEU A 49 -4.96 1.67 2.19
CA LEU A 49 -5.82 2.84 2.08
C LEU A 49 -5.62 3.73 3.29
N ARG A 50 -5.66 5.06 3.09
CA ARG A 50 -5.71 6.03 4.19
C ARG A 50 -6.90 5.80 5.10
N GLU A 51 -6.84 6.39 6.29
CA GLU A 51 -7.95 6.36 7.24
C GLU A 51 -9.26 6.76 6.57
N ALA A 52 -10.35 6.10 6.97
CA ALA A 52 -11.66 6.31 6.35
C ALA A 52 -12.12 7.77 6.41
N ALA A 53 -11.72 8.52 7.46
CA ALA A 53 -12.02 9.94 7.61
C ALA A 53 -11.40 10.82 6.50
N ASP A 54 -10.29 10.38 5.90
CA ASP A 54 -9.58 11.10 4.84
C ASP A 54 -9.93 10.59 3.43
N SER A 55 -10.86 9.63 3.32
CA SER A 55 -11.19 8.99 2.05
C SER A 55 -11.87 9.95 1.08
N SER A 56 -11.47 9.89 -0.19
CA SER A 56 -12.18 10.61 -1.26
C SER A 56 -13.57 10.05 -1.54
N LEU A 57 -13.85 8.78 -1.22
CA LEU A 57 -15.09 8.10 -1.61
C LEU A 57 -16.31 8.60 -0.83
N TYR A 58 -16.15 8.96 0.45
CA TYR A 58 -17.26 9.47 1.27
C TYR A 58 -17.75 10.85 0.83
N TYR A 59 -16.96 11.61 0.07
CA TYR A 59 -17.41 12.89 -0.51
C TYR A 59 -18.32 12.72 -1.73
N VAL A 60 -18.24 11.58 -2.42
CA VAL A 60 -18.91 11.37 -3.72
C VAL A 60 -20.08 10.40 -3.59
N ASN A 61 -19.96 9.37 -2.76
CA ASN A 61 -21.03 8.39 -2.57
C ASN A 61 -20.90 7.68 -1.21
N VAL A 62 -21.60 8.18 -0.18
CA VAL A 62 -21.58 7.56 1.16
C VAL A 62 -22.13 6.12 1.12
N ASP A 63 -23.16 5.89 0.31
CA ASP A 63 -23.78 4.58 0.15
C ASP A 63 -22.95 3.74 -0.83
N GLY A 64 -22.18 2.79 -0.27
CA GLY A 64 -21.29 1.90 -1.03
C GLY A 64 -19.81 2.28 -0.98
N ALA A 65 -19.44 3.40 -0.37
CA ALA A 65 -18.02 3.73 -0.13
C ALA A 65 -17.30 2.65 0.69
N LEU A 66 -17.98 2.05 1.66
CA LEU A 66 -17.41 0.97 2.47
C LEU A 66 -17.12 -0.29 1.64
N ASP A 67 -18.04 -0.65 0.74
CA ASP A 67 -17.89 -1.83 -0.11
C ASP A 67 -16.73 -1.64 -1.09
N ILE A 68 -16.65 -0.47 -1.74
CA ILE A 68 -15.54 -0.12 -2.64
C ILE A 68 -14.21 -0.13 -1.88
N ARG A 69 -14.15 0.45 -0.67
CA ARG A 69 -12.93 0.43 0.15
C ARG A 69 -12.51 -0.97 0.53
N THR A 70 -13.48 -1.85 0.83
CA THR A 70 -13.20 -3.26 1.15
C THR A 70 -12.61 -3.96 -0.07
N GLU A 71 -13.21 -3.79 -1.25
CA GLU A 71 -12.71 -4.35 -2.51
C GLU A 71 -11.30 -3.85 -2.85
N MET A 72 -11.04 -2.55 -2.68
CA MET A 72 -9.72 -1.95 -2.88
C MET A 72 -8.66 -2.51 -1.92
N GLN A 73 -9.02 -2.73 -0.65
CA GLN A 73 -8.13 -3.34 0.34
C GLN A 73 -7.81 -4.79 -0.02
N GLU A 74 -8.81 -5.57 -0.45
CA GLU A 74 -8.63 -6.94 -0.92
C GLU A 74 -7.72 -6.98 -2.15
N TRP A 75 -7.95 -6.10 -3.13
CA TRP A 75 -7.11 -6.02 -4.32
C TRP A 75 -5.65 -5.70 -4.00
N LEU A 76 -5.37 -4.74 -3.11
CA LEU A 76 -4.00 -4.41 -2.68
C LEU A 76 -3.31 -5.63 -2.05
N LYS A 77 -4.02 -6.35 -1.19
CA LYS A 77 -3.52 -7.54 -0.52
C LYS A 77 -3.20 -8.66 -1.52
N ASP A 78 -4.10 -8.91 -2.46
CA ASP A 78 -4.01 -10.05 -3.39
C ASP A 78 -3.09 -9.76 -4.59
N SER A 79 -2.81 -8.49 -4.88
CA SER A 79 -1.98 -8.05 -6.01
C SER A 79 -0.50 -7.79 -5.65
N GLY A 80 -0.05 -8.29 -4.49
CA GLY A 80 1.36 -8.19 -4.08
C GLY A 80 1.74 -6.84 -3.46
N TYR A 81 0.79 -6.02 -3.01
CA TYR A 81 1.07 -4.78 -2.28
C TYR A 81 1.14 -4.95 -0.76
N SER A 82 1.33 -6.18 -0.30
CA SER A 82 1.63 -6.52 1.09
C SER A 82 2.62 -7.68 1.14
N ILE A 83 3.81 -7.43 1.70
CA ILE A 83 4.86 -8.45 1.84
C ILE A 83 5.29 -8.61 3.29
N SER A 84 5.83 -9.79 3.61
CA SER A 84 6.42 -10.09 4.92
C SER A 84 7.90 -10.41 4.73
N ILE A 85 8.75 -9.61 5.35
CA ILE A 85 10.21 -9.74 5.32
C ILE A 85 10.64 -10.46 6.61
N PRO A 86 11.26 -11.65 6.54
CA PRO A 86 11.75 -12.37 7.71
C PRO A 86 12.79 -11.56 8.48
N CYS A 87 12.66 -11.52 9.81
CA CYS A 87 13.52 -10.78 10.70
C CYS A 87 13.85 -11.58 11.97
N ASP A 88 15.12 -11.87 12.18
CA ASP A 88 15.60 -12.34 13.47
C ASP A 88 15.85 -11.14 14.40
N TYR A 89 14.86 -10.85 15.25
CA TYR A 89 14.94 -9.74 16.21
C TYR A 89 16.04 -9.91 17.28
N ARG A 90 16.67 -11.08 17.39
CA ARG A 90 17.82 -11.32 18.28
C ARG A 90 19.14 -10.89 17.65
N SER A 91 19.18 -10.66 16.34
CA SER A 91 20.37 -10.27 15.59
C SER A 91 20.28 -8.81 15.15
N ASP A 92 21.21 -7.97 15.58
CA ASP A 92 21.29 -6.57 15.16
C ASP A 92 21.55 -6.45 13.65
N ASP A 93 22.32 -7.38 13.08
CA ASP A 93 22.55 -7.46 11.65
C ASP A 93 21.26 -7.80 10.89
N SER A 94 20.47 -8.76 11.38
CA SER A 94 19.20 -9.13 10.76
C SER A 94 18.19 -7.99 10.82
N LYS A 95 18.06 -7.30 11.97
CA LYS A 95 17.21 -6.11 12.10
C LYS A 95 17.61 -5.01 11.12
N SER A 96 18.91 -4.74 11.01
CA SER A 96 19.43 -3.70 10.12
C SER A 96 19.25 -4.07 8.64
N ALA A 97 19.47 -5.33 8.27
CA ALA A 97 19.22 -5.82 6.91
C ALA A 97 17.74 -5.71 6.54
N THR A 98 16.85 -6.19 7.42
CA THR A 98 15.40 -6.14 7.21
C THR A 98 14.89 -4.71 7.06
N LEU A 99 15.37 -3.78 7.90
CA LEU A 99 14.97 -2.39 7.82
C LEU A 99 15.42 -1.76 6.49
N ARG A 100 16.64 -2.04 6.03
CA ARG A 100 17.13 -1.55 4.74
C ARG A 100 16.31 -2.10 3.57
N GLU A 101 15.92 -3.36 3.63
CA GLU A 101 15.05 -3.96 2.61
C GLU A 101 13.67 -3.30 2.59
N ALA A 102 13.03 -3.15 3.75
CA ALA A 102 11.74 -2.45 3.86
C ALA A 102 11.83 -0.99 3.35
N GLN A 103 12.92 -0.29 3.65
CA GLN A 103 13.18 1.07 3.16
C GLN A 103 13.38 1.11 1.64
N ALA A 104 14.17 0.19 1.08
CA ALA A 104 14.38 0.11 -0.36
C ALA A 104 13.06 -0.11 -1.12
N ILE A 105 12.18 -0.97 -0.60
CA ILE A 105 10.86 -1.25 -1.18
C ILE A 105 9.97 0.00 -1.10
N ARG A 106 9.95 0.67 0.05
CA ARG A 106 9.22 1.94 0.22
C ARG A 106 9.72 3.00 -0.74
N ASP A 107 11.04 3.22 -0.79
CA ASP A 107 11.64 4.30 -1.57
C ASP A 107 11.46 4.05 -3.08
N ARG A 108 11.52 2.78 -3.54
CA ARG A 108 11.14 2.38 -4.90
C ARG A 108 9.70 2.77 -5.22
N PHE A 109 8.77 2.38 -4.35
CA PHE A 109 7.34 2.65 -4.54
C PHE A 109 7.04 4.16 -4.55
N LEU A 110 7.62 4.91 -3.60
CA LEU A 110 7.45 6.36 -3.52
C LEU A 110 8.14 7.13 -4.66
N ALA A 111 9.12 6.52 -5.33
CA ALA A 111 9.75 7.08 -6.53
C ALA A 111 8.91 6.93 -7.80
N GLY A 112 7.73 6.30 -7.71
CA GLY A 112 6.82 6.12 -8.84
C GLY A 112 6.90 4.75 -9.52
N ASP A 113 7.75 3.84 -9.02
CA ASP A 113 7.74 2.45 -9.47
C ASP A 113 6.72 1.65 -8.65
N TYR A 114 5.49 1.63 -9.17
CA TYR A 114 4.34 0.97 -8.55
C TYR A 114 4.21 -0.52 -8.91
N ALA A 115 5.26 -1.19 -9.38
CA ALA A 115 5.21 -2.65 -9.50
C ALA A 115 4.95 -3.32 -8.13
N PRO A 116 4.36 -4.54 -8.08
CA PRO A 116 4.15 -5.29 -6.84
C PRO A 116 5.38 -5.31 -5.93
N LEU A 117 5.17 -5.30 -4.61
CA LEU A 117 6.28 -5.12 -3.66
C LEU A 117 7.23 -6.32 -3.59
N ASP A 118 6.79 -7.48 -4.06
CA ASP A 118 7.57 -8.71 -4.19
C ASP A 118 8.34 -8.83 -5.52
N ALA A 119 8.17 -7.90 -6.46
CA ALA A 119 8.76 -7.94 -7.79
C ALA A 119 10.25 -7.53 -7.86
N LEU A 120 11.03 -7.78 -6.81
CA LEU A 120 12.47 -7.46 -6.74
C LEU A 120 13.35 -8.41 -7.56
#